data_AF-A0A208XNM9-F1
#
_entry.id   AF-A0A208XNM9-F1
#
_cell.length_a   1.000
_cell.length_b   1.000
_cell.length_c   1.000
_cell.angle_alpha   90.00
_cell.angle_beta   90.00
_cell.angle_gamma   90.00
#
_symmetry.space_group_name_H-M   'P 1'
#
loop_
_entity.id
_entity.type
_entity.pdbx_description
1 polymer ?
#
loop_
_entity_poly.entity_id
_entity_poly.type
_entity_poly.pdbx_seq_one_letter_code
_entity_poly.pdbx_strand_id
1 'polypeptide(L)'
;MRALLLALCLGVSSLWACAQTPPKAGDVITVEGRVVLKGNEPFIVAVLDAGDRQWDLRGLTRQQMLDLQSRTVTVTGVVARPPGEGPPAQLDVQAIR
;
A
#
# COMPACT_ATOMS: atom_id res chain seq x y z
N MET A 1 -17.23 -11.80 56.48
CA MET A 1 -16.12 -12.20 55.60
C MET A 1 -16.67 -13.12 54.51
N ARG A 2 -17.26 -12.55 53.46
CA ARG A 2 -17.72 -13.25 52.24
C ARG A 2 -17.16 -12.44 51.07
N ALA A 3 -15.84 -12.37 51.09
CA ALA A 3 -15.06 -11.76 50.02
C ALA A 3 -15.01 -12.74 48.85
N LEU A 4 -14.90 -12.17 47.65
CA LEU A 4 -14.37 -12.79 46.44
C LEU A 4 -15.24 -13.90 45.86
N LEU A 5 -15.99 -13.61 44.78
CA LEU A 5 -16.24 -14.57 43.67
C LEU A 5 -17.09 -14.02 42.50
N LEU A 6 -17.19 -12.70 42.28
CA LEU A 6 -18.05 -12.14 41.22
C LEU A 6 -17.35 -11.12 40.29
N ALA A 7 -16.04 -11.26 40.09
CA ALA A 7 -15.24 -10.35 39.26
C ALA A 7 -14.47 -11.07 38.13
N LEU A 8 -15.11 -12.01 37.40
CA LEU A 8 -14.40 -12.80 36.38
C LEU A 8 -15.18 -13.02 35.07
N CYS A 9 -15.95 -12.04 34.58
CA CYS A 9 -16.59 -12.13 33.26
C CYS A 9 -16.50 -10.84 32.41
N LEU A 10 -15.66 -9.88 32.77
CA LEU A 10 -15.45 -8.65 32.02
C LEU A 10 -14.03 -8.65 31.42
N GLY A 11 -13.87 -9.28 30.25
CA GLY A 11 -12.58 -9.26 29.57
C GLY A 11 -12.36 -10.34 28.51
N VAL A 12 -13.39 -10.73 27.76
CA VAL A 12 -13.17 -11.55 26.56
C VAL A 12 -13.05 -10.63 25.35
N SER A 13 -11.83 -10.11 25.20
CA SER A 13 -11.05 -10.19 23.96
C SER A 13 -11.79 -9.94 22.65
N SER A 14 -12.23 -8.70 22.40
CA SER A 14 -12.38 -8.17 21.05
C SER A 14 -11.02 -7.76 20.46
N LEU A 15 -10.09 -8.71 20.39
CA LEU A 15 -8.87 -8.57 19.58
C LEU A 15 -9.23 -8.99 18.15
N TRP A 16 -9.96 -8.12 17.46
CA TRP A 16 -9.99 -8.13 16.00
C TRP A 16 -8.60 -7.66 15.53
N ALA A 17 -7.64 -8.58 15.56
CA ALA A 17 -6.40 -8.39 14.84
C ALA A 17 -6.77 -8.34 13.36
N CYS A 18 -6.81 -7.14 12.78
CA CYS A 18 -6.93 -6.93 11.36
C CYS A 18 -5.68 -7.50 10.68
N ALA A 19 -5.63 -8.81 10.51
CA ALA A 19 -4.75 -9.44 9.54
C ALA A 19 -5.26 -9.00 8.17
N GLN A 20 -4.79 -7.84 7.70
CA GLN A 20 -5.11 -7.36 6.37
C GLN A 20 -4.64 -8.40 5.38
N THR A 21 -5.58 -8.95 4.61
CA THR A 21 -5.26 -9.92 3.57
C THR A 21 -4.27 -9.26 2.61
N PRO A 22 -3.12 -9.90 2.32
CA PRO A 22 -2.17 -9.35 1.35
C PRO A 22 -2.88 -9.13 0.01
N PRO A 23 -2.63 -7.99 -0.67
CA PRO A 23 -3.24 -7.72 -1.96
C PRO A 23 -2.83 -8.77 -2.99
N LYS A 24 -3.76 -9.13 -3.88
CA LYS A 24 -3.58 -10.12 -4.95
C LYS A 24 -3.69 -9.44 -6.32
N ALA A 25 -3.17 -10.09 -7.35
CA ALA A 25 -3.32 -9.61 -8.72
C ALA A 25 -4.82 -9.47 -9.08
N GLY A 26 -5.19 -8.32 -9.65
CA GLY A 26 -6.56 -7.96 -9.99
C GLY A 26 -7.32 -7.17 -8.92
N ASP A 27 -6.81 -7.09 -7.69
CA ASP A 27 -7.45 -6.29 -6.64
C ASP A 27 -7.36 -4.79 -6.96
N VAL A 28 -8.43 -4.05 -6.69
CA VAL A 28 -8.38 -2.58 -6.67
C VAL A 28 -8.02 -2.13 -5.27
N ILE A 29 -6.90 -1.42 -5.13
CA ILE A 29 -6.44 -0.91 -3.83
C ILE A 29 -6.19 0.59 -3.88
N THR A 30 -6.22 1.22 -2.71
CA THR A 30 -5.81 2.61 -2.52
C THR A 30 -4.62 2.65 -1.57
N VAL A 31 -3.53 3.27 -2.01
CA VAL A 31 -2.25 3.32 -1.28
C VAL A 31 -1.77 4.76 -1.25
N GLU A 32 -1.44 5.25 -0.06
CA GLU A 32 -0.77 6.53 0.12
C GLU A 32 0.74 6.32 0.21
N GLY A 33 1.52 7.22 -0.39
CA GLY A 33 2.97 7.15 -0.31
C GLY A 33 3.66 8.30 -1.02
N ARG A 34 4.98 8.33 -0.94
CA ARG A 34 5.82 9.32 -1.62
C ARG A 34 6.27 8.78 -2.97
N VAL A 35 6.08 9.56 -4.04
CA VAL A 35 6.56 9.16 -5.37
C VAL A 35 8.06 9.49 -5.51
N VAL A 36 8.83 8.48 -5.89
CA VAL A 36 10.24 8.59 -6.27
C VAL A 36 10.41 8.08 -7.69
N LEU A 37 11.31 8.71 -8.44
CA LEU A 37 11.68 8.22 -9.76
C LEU A 37 12.98 7.41 -9.65
N LYS A 38 12.97 6.20 -10.20
CA LYS A 38 14.13 5.30 -10.25
C LYS A 38 14.55 5.02 -11.69
N GLY A 39 15.83 4.73 -11.88
CA GLY A 39 16.42 4.48 -13.19
C GLY A 39 16.99 5.75 -13.84
N ASN A 40 17.44 5.60 -15.09
CA ASN A 40 17.99 6.67 -15.92
C ASN A 40 17.22 6.72 -17.23
N GLU A 41 17.25 7.86 -17.91
CA GLU A 41 16.58 7.99 -19.21
C GLU A 41 17.14 6.96 -20.23
N PRO A 42 16.28 6.37 -21.08
CA PRO A 42 14.82 6.53 -21.18
C PRO A 42 14.01 5.58 -20.26
N PHE A 43 14.68 4.78 -19.43
CA PHE A 43 14.10 3.72 -18.60
C PHE A 43 13.81 4.19 -17.16
N ILE A 44 13.07 5.30 -17.04
CA ILE A 44 12.64 5.83 -15.74
C ILE A 44 11.32 5.19 -15.31
N VAL A 45 11.21 4.85 -14.03
CA VAL A 45 10.01 4.27 -13.43
C VAL A 45 9.58 5.11 -12.23
N ALA A 46 8.29 5.43 -12.15
CA ALA A 46 7.72 6.03 -10.94
C ALA A 46 7.41 4.94 -9.91
N VAL A 47 7.93 5.11 -8.70
CA VAL A 47 7.75 4.18 -7.59
C VAL A 47 7.04 4.93 -6.45
N LEU A 48 5.93 4.38 -5.98
CA LEU A 48 5.27 4.84 -4.77
C LEU A 48 5.91 4.15 -3.56
N ASP A 49 6.55 4.92 -2.70
CA ASP A 49 7.14 4.47 -1.45
C ASP A 49 6.14 4.66 -0.31
N ALA A 50 5.53 3.56 0.14
CA ALA A 50 4.44 3.52 1.12
C ALA A 50 4.92 3.01 2.50
N GLY A 51 6.21 3.19 2.82
CA GLY A 51 6.80 2.76 4.07
C GLY A 51 7.35 1.33 3.99
N ASP A 52 6.54 0.34 4.36
CA ASP A 52 6.95 -1.09 4.34
C ASP A 52 6.92 -1.70 2.93
N ARG A 53 6.31 -1.00 1.96
CA ARG A 53 6.06 -1.50 0.60
C ARG A 53 6.38 -0.45 -0.44
N GLN A 54 6.83 -0.93 -1.59
CA GLN A 54 7.06 -0.12 -2.78
C GLN A 54 6.27 -0.66 -3.96
N TRP A 55 5.72 0.25 -4.76
CA TRP A 55 4.90 -0.08 -5.91
C TRP A 55 5.41 0.65 -7.15
N ASP A 56 5.78 -0.09 -8.19
CA ASP A 56 5.99 0.50 -9.51
C ASP A 56 4.63 0.94 -10.06
N LEU A 57 4.51 2.23 -10.38
CA LEU A 57 3.31 2.82 -10.95
C LEU A 57 3.35 2.71 -12.48
N ARG A 58 2.37 1.99 -13.05
CA ARG A 58 2.21 1.81 -14.49
C ARG A 58 1.09 2.70 -15.04
N GLY A 59 1.18 3.02 -16.33
CA GLY A 59 0.18 3.83 -17.03
C GLY A 59 0.37 5.35 -16.89
N LEU A 60 1.46 5.81 -16.28
CA LEU A 60 1.79 7.22 -16.19
C LEU A 60 2.56 7.70 -17.42
N THR A 61 2.20 8.89 -17.90
CA THR A 61 3.01 9.61 -18.89
C THR A 61 4.28 10.18 -18.24
N ARG A 62 5.29 10.48 -19.06
CA ARG A 62 6.53 11.13 -18.58
C ARG A 62 6.25 12.44 -17.84
N GLN A 63 5.35 13.26 -18.35
CA GLN A 63 4.99 14.53 -17.72
C GLN A 63 4.39 14.30 -16.32
N GLN A 64 3.45 13.36 -16.20
CA GLN A 64 2.86 13.01 -14.90
C GLN A 64 3.92 12.49 -13.91
N MET A 65 4.87 11.66 -14.36
CA MET A 65 5.95 11.19 -13.48
C MET A 65 6.79 12.34 -12.93
N LEU A 66 7.13 13.33 -13.76
CA LEU A 66 7.87 14.52 -13.35
C LEU A 66 7.05 15.40 -12.40
N ASP A 67 5.77 15.63 -12.71
CA ASP A 67 4.87 16.45 -11.89
C ASP A 67 4.59 15.85 -10.50
N LEU A 68 4.70 14.52 -10.39
CA LEU A 68 4.50 13.77 -9.14
C LEU A 68 5.79 13.55 -8.35
N GLN A 69 6.97 13.77 -8.95
CA GLN A 69 8.25 13.48 -8.31
C GLN A 69 8.33 14.17 -6.94
N SER A 70 8.73 13.39 -5.93
CA SER A 70 8.89 13.85 -4.54
C SER A 70 7.61 14.26 -3.81
N ARG A 71 6.42 14.07 -4.40
CA ARG A 71 5.13 14.39 -3.76
C ARG A 71 4.59 13.18 -3.02
N THR A 72 3.92 13.44 -1.89
CA THR A 72 3.06 12.46 -1.22
C THR A 72 1.70 12.50 -1.89
N VAL A 73 1.21 11.34 -2.31
CA VAL A 73 -0.05 11.20 -3.04
C VAL A 73 -0.83 9.98 -2.59
N THR A 74 -2.13 9.99 -2.85
CA THR A 74 -2.99 8.81 -2.74
C THR A 74 -3.22 8.23 -4.13
N VAL A 75 -2.82 6.99 -4.35
CA VAL A 75 -2.98 6.26 -5.62
C VAL A 75 -4.07 5.20 -5.46
N THR A 76 -5.07 5.24 -6.34
CA THR A 76 -6.01 4.14 -6.54
C THR A 76 -5.66 3.41 -7.83
N GLY A 77 -5.52 2.09 -7.78
CA GLY A 77 -5.11 1.31 -8.94
C GLY A 77 -5.39 -0.19 -8.81
N VAL A 78 -5.22 -0.90 -9.92
CA VAL A 78 -5.35 -2.37 -9.98
C VAL A 78 -3.99 -2.99 -9.74
N VAL A 79 -3.92 -3.95 -8.82
CA VAL A 79 -2.70 -4.72 -8.54
C VAL A 79 -2.38 -5.56 -9.78
N ALA A 80 -1.35 -5.16 -10.51
CA ALA A 80 -0.82 -5.94 -11.62
C ALA A 80 0.12 -7.03 -11.13
N ARG A 81 0.87 -6.75 -10.06
CA ARG A 81 1.72 -7.71 -9.38
C ARG A 81 1.67 -7.46 -7.87
N PRO A 82 1.30 -8.46 -7.07
CA PRO A 82 1.26 -8.30 -5.63
C PRO A 82 2.68 -8.22 -5.04
N PRO A 83 2.84 -7.61 -3.86
CA PRO A 83 4.09 -7.63 -3.12
C PRO A 83 4.42 -9.05 -2.63
N GLY A 84 5.69 -9.41 -2.63
CA GLY A 84 6.16 -10.73 -2.21
C GLY A 84 7.66 -10.92 -2.47
N GLU A 85 8.14 -12.15 -2.29
CA GLU A 85 9.53 -12.50 -2.66
C GLU A 85 9.68 -12.51 -4.18
N GLY A 86 10.52 -11.62 -4.70
CA GLY A 86 10.85 -11.54 -6.11
C GLY A 86 10.79 -10.11 -6.65
N PRO A 87 10.33 -9.90 -7.89
CA PRO A 87 10.38 -8.60 -8.54
C PRO A 87 9.38 -7.59 -7.92
N PRO A 88 9.58 -6.28 -8.13
CA PRO A 88 8.79 -5.24 -7.46
C PRO A 88 7.28 -5.38 -7.68
N ALA A 89 6.49 -5.04 -6.67
CA ALA A 89 5.04 -4.96 -6.78
C ALA A 89 4.63 -3.89 -7.80
N GLN A 90 3.49 -4.07 -8.46
CA GLN A 90 3.06 -3.18 -9.55
C GLN A 90 1.59 -2.80 -9.42
N LEU A 91 1.31 -1.51 -9.64
CA LEU A 91 -0.03 -0.96 -9.72
C LEU A 91 -0.28 -0.32 -11.09
N ASP A 92 -1.35 -0.74 -11.74
CA ASP A 92 -1.93 0.01 -12.87
C ASP A 92 -2.75 1.16 -12.30
N VAL A 93 -2.25 2.38 -12.50
CA VAL A 93 -2.86 3.59 -11.94
C VAL A 93 -4.22 3.85 -12.60
N GLN A 94 -5.25 4.03 -11.78
CA GLN A 94 -6.57 4.50 -12.21
C GLN A 94 -6.82 5.96 -11.82
N ALA A 95 -6.38 6.36 -10.62
CA ALA A 95 -6.50 7.73 -10.13
C ALA A 95 -5.35 8.09 -9.18
N ILE A 96 -4.95 9.37 -9.19
CA ILE A 96 -3.95 9.94 -8.27
C ILE A 96 -4.48 11.27 -7.74
N ARG A 97 -4.33 11.50 -6.44
CA ARG A 97 -4.72 12.72 -5.73
C ARG A 97 -3.59 13.23 -4.85
#